data_AF-A0A352UDW0-F1
#
_entry.id   AF-A0A352UDW0-F1
#
_cell.length_a   1.000
_cell.length_b   1.000
_cell.length_c   1.000
_cell.angle_alpha   90.00
_cell.angle_beta   90.00
_cell.angle_gamma   90.00
#
_symmetry.space_group_name_H-M   'P 1'
#
loop_
_entity.id
_entity.type
_entity.pdbx_description
1 polymer ?
#
loop_
_entity_poly.entity_id
_entity_poly.type
_entity_poly.pdbx_seq_one_letter_code
_entity_poly.pdbx_strand_id
1 'polypeptide(L)' 'MKELVEYIARSIASEPDEVKVTEEEDDGRIILRLEVAP' A
#
# COMPACT_ATOMS: atom_id res chain seq x y z
N MET A 1 -1.98 -4.39 9.68
CA MET A 1 -2.44 -4.97 8.40
C MET A 1 -1.73 -4.33 7.20
N LYS A 2 -1.46 -3.02 7.23
CA LYS A 2 -0.66 -2.29 6.24
C LYS A 2 0.64 -2.98 5.82
N GLU A 3 1.45 -3.47 6.76
CA GLU A 3 2.74 -4.12 6.46
C GLU A 3 2.59 -5.35 5.54
N LEU A 4 1.53 -6.14 5.74
CA LEU A 4 1.24 -7.29 4.88
C LEU A 4 0.85 -6.85 3.47
N VAL A 5 0.03 -5.80 3.37
CA VAL A 5 -0.40 -5.24 2.09
C VAL A 5 0.78 -4.63 1.34
N GLU A 6 1.66 -3.92 2.05
CA GLU A 6 2.90 -3.38 1.48
C GLU A 6 3.83 -4.51 0.99
N TYR A 7 4.02 -5.56 1.79
CA TYR A 7 4.81 -6.72 1.38
C TYR A 7 4.27 -7.38 0.10
N ILE A 8 2.95 -7.59 0.02
CA ILE A 8 2.31 -8.15 -1.18
C ILE A 8 2.50 -7.21 -2.38
N ALA A 9 2.25 -5.91 -2.20
CA ALA A 9 2.38 -4.92 -3.27
C ALA A 9 3.82 -4.85 -3.81
N ARG A 10 4.83 -4.85 -2.93
CA ARG A 10 6.25 -4.92 -3.32
C ARG A 10 6.60 -6.23 -4.02
N SER A 11 5.94 -7.34 -3.68
CA SER A 11 6.22 -8.65 -4.28
C SER A 11 5.68 -8.79 -5.71
N ILE A 12 4.72 -7.96 -6.12
CA ILE A 12 4.04 -8.06 -7.43
C ILE A 12 4.32 -6.86 -8.36
N ALA A 13 4.72 -5.70 -7.81
CA ALA A 13 5.03 -4.52 -8.59
C ALA A 13 6.30 -4.72 -9.42
N SER A 14 6.32 -4.14 -10.63
CA SER A 14 7.52 -4.15 -11.49
C SER A 14 8.68 -3.35 -10.88
N GLU A 15 8.35 -2.35 -10.07
CA GLU A 15 9.30 -1.51 -9.34
C GLU A 15 8.96 -1.54 -7.83
N PRO A 16 9.41 -2.57 -7.10
CA PRO A 16 9.07 -2.78 -5.69
C PRO A 16 9.48 -1.64 -4.76
N ASP A 17 10.56 -0.93 -5.10
CA ASP A 17 11.09 0.15 -4.26
C ASP A 17 10.24 1.43 -4.33
N GLU A 18 9.44 1.58 -5.39
CA GLU A 18 8.57 2.74 -5.60
C GLU A 18 7.17 2.57 -5.03
N VAL A 19 6.86 1.40 -4.45
CA VAL A 19 5.57 1.14 -3.81
C VAL A 19 5.44 1.98 -2.53
N LYS A 20 4.37 2.77 -2.45
CA LYS A 20 4.00 3.52 -1.24
C LYS A 20 2.61 3.09 -0.78
N VAL A 21 2.48 2.83 0.51
CA VAL A 21 1.20 2.53 1.16
C VAL A 21 0.93 3.56 2.24
N THR A 22 -0.19 4.26 2.13
CA THR A 22 -0.70 5.15 3.19
C THR A 22 -1.95 4.54 3.83
N GLU A 23 -2.14 4.84 5.12
CA GLU A 23 -3.26 4.36 5.91
C GLU A 23 -3.93 5.56 6.57
N GLU A 24 -5.24 5.63 6.45
CA GLU A 24 -6.08 6.66 7.05
C GLU A 24 -7.31 6.00 7.67
N GLU A 25 -7.73 6.50 8.84
CA GLU A 25 -8.97 6.08 9.48
C GLU A 25 -10.05 7.14 9.18
N ASP A 26 -11.16 6.70 8.59
CA ASP A 26 -12.26 7.56 8.16
C ASP A 26 -13.60 6.89 8.49
N ASP A 27 -14.43 7.55 9.31
CA ASP A 27 -15.74 7.04 9.76
C ASP A 27 -15.74 5.57 10.22
N GLY A 28 -14.72 5.18 11.00
CA GLY A 28 -14.56 3.81 11.52
C GLY A 28 -14.11 2.78 10.46
N ARG A 29 -13.66 3.25 9.29
CA ARG A 29 -13.08 2.45 8.22
C ARG A 29 -11.58 2.69 8.16
N ILE A 30 -10.85 1.65 7.82
CA ILE A 30 -9.43 1.75 7.48
C ILE A 30 -9.34 1.86 5.96
N ILE A 31 -8.84 2.99 5.47
CA ILE A 31 -8.55 3.23 4.05
C ILE A 31 -7.05 3.03 3.84
N LEU A 32 -6.70 2.10 2.95
CA LEU A 32 -5.33 1.88 2.50
C LEU A 32 -5.20 2.39 1.07
N ARG A 33 -4.35 3.39 0.82
CA ARG A 33 -4.01 3.83 -0.54
C ARG A 33 -2.69 3.24 -0.95
N LEU A 34 -2.67 2.66 -2.15
CA LEU A 34 -1.47 2.16 -2.79
C LEU A 34 -1.12 3.11 -3.94
N GLU A 35 0.12 3.58 -3.94
CA GLU A 35 0.72 4.31 -5.05
C GLU A 35 1.89 3.49 -5.58
N VAL A 36 1.94 3.30 -6.89
CA VAL A 36 3.00 2.58 -7.59
C VAL A 36 3.57 3.46 -8.70
N ALA A 37 4.77 3.14 -9.16
CA ALA A 37 5.37 3.81 -10.32
C ALA A 37 4.41 3.81 -11.54
N PRO A 38 4.48 4.83 -12.43
CA PRO A 38 3.62 4.95 -13.62
C PRO A 38 3.59 3.70 -14.53
#